data_AF-A0A8D1X5K9-F1
#
_entry.id   AF-A0A8D1X5K9-F1
#
_cell.length_a   1.000
_cell.length_b   1.000
_cell.length_c   1.000
_cell.angle_alpha   90.00
_cell.angle_beta   90.00
_cell.angle_gamma   90.00
#
_symmetry.space_group_name_H-M   'P 1'
#
loop_
_entity.id
_entity.type
_entity.pdbx_description
1 polymer ?
#
loop_
_entity_poly.entity_id
_entity_poly.type
_entity_poly.pdbx_seq_one_letter_code
_entity_poly.pdbx_strand_id
1 'polypeptide(L)' 'VLFAPHHLDVLRLGVEAELQPPISKTGKEIKDYVEAEAGNDPLLKGIPEDKNPFKEKGGCLIS' A
#
# COMPACT_ATOMS: atom_id res chain seq x y z
N VAL A 1 -36.85 -1.34 -4.83
CA VAL A 1 -35.39 -1.10 -4.95
C VAL A 1 -34.96 -1.59 -6.32
N LEU A 2 -35.05 -0.75 -7.35
CA LEU A 2 -34.42 -1.04 -8.65
C LEU A 2 -33.04 -0.39 -8.61
N PHE A 3 -31.98 -1.17 -8.76
CA PHE A 3 -30.66 -0.61 -9.00
C PHE A 3 -30.68 0.12 -10.35
N ALA A 4 -30.19 1.36 -10.39
CA ALA A 4 -30.12 2.17 -11.61
C ALA A 4 -29.27 1.45 -12.69
N PRO A 5 -29.57 1.64 -13.99
CA PRO A 5 -28.89 0.92 -15.08
C PRO A 5 -27.34 1.05 -15.03
N HIS A 6 -26.83 2.22 -14.65
CA HIS A 6 -25.40 2.46 -14.47
C HIS A 6 -24.74 1.54 -13.41
N HIS A 7 -25.48 1.09 -12.41
CA HIS A 7 -24.98 0.15 -11.41
C HIS A 7 -24.73 -1.24 -12.03
N LEU A 8 -25.54 -1.64 -13.01
CA LEU A 8 -25.38 -2.93 -13.67
C LEU A 8 -24.15 -2.94 -14.59
N ASP A 9 -23.88 -1.82 -15.27
CA ASP A 9 -22.68 -1.65 -16.10
C ASP A 9 -21.38 -1.71 -15.28
N VAL A 10 -21.35 -1.10 -14.10
CA VAL A 10 -20.21 -1.16 -13.17
C VAL A 10 -19.97 -2.60 -12.68
N LEU A 11 -21.04 -3.34 -12.36
CA LEU A 11 -20.93 -4.75 -11.98
C LEU A 11 -20.41 -5.61 -13.13
N ARG A 12 -20.85 -5.36 -14.37
CA ARG A 12 -20.38 -6.10 -15.54
C ARG A 12 -18.89 -5.87 -15.77
N LEU A 13 -18.43 -4.62 -15.71
CA LEU A 13 -17.01 -4.28 -15.79
C LEU A 13 -16.18 -4.99 -14.70
N GLY A 14 -16.72 -5.15 -13.48
CA GLY A 14 -16.06 -5.88 -12.41
C GLY A 14 -15.91 -7.39 -12.65
N VAL A 15 -16.80 -7.98 -13.46
CA VAL A 15 -16.76 -9.40 -13.87
C VAL A 15 -15.88 -9.59 -15.11
N GLU A 16 -15.88 -8.62 -16.02
CA GLU A 16 -15.05 -8.63 -17.24
C GLU A 16 -13.58 -8.26 -16.98
N ALA A 17 -13.25 -7.75 -15.79
CA ALA A 17 -11.88 -7.59 -15.33
C ALA A 17 -11.16 -8.95 -15.35
N GLU A 18 -9.89 -8.95 -15.78
CA GLU A 18 -9.08 -10.18 -15.85
C GLU A 18 -9.20 -11.01 -14.57
N LEU A 19 -9.34 -12.33 -14.74
CA LEU A 19 -9.47 -13.27 -13.64
C LEU A 19 -8.34 -13.03 -12.63
N GLN A 20 -8.70 -12.55 -11.45
CA GLN A 20 -7.69 -12.17 -10.46
C GLN A 20 -6.78 -13.38 -10.16
N PRO A 21 -5.46 -13.16 -10.06
CA PRO A 21 -4.54 -14.24 -9.72
C PRO A 21 -4.95 -14.90 -8.39
N PRO A 22 -4.70 -16.21 -8.24
CA PRO A 22 -5.06 -16.91 -7.01
C PRO A 22 -4.36 -16.28 -5.81
N ILE A 23 -5.08 -16.14 -4.70
CA ILE A 23 -4.59 -15.53 -3.45
C ILE A 23 -3.28 -16.18 -2.98
N SER A 24 -3.12 -17.49 -3.20
CA SER A 24 -1.89 -18.21 -2.87
C SER A 24 -0.66 -17.74 -3.64
N LYS A 25 -0.83 -17.29 -4.89
CA LYS A 25 0.25 -16.74 -5.71
C LYS A 25 0.55 -15.29 -5.31
N THR A 26 -0.48 -14.46 -5.25
CA THR A 26 -0.33 -13.03 -4.89
C THR A 26 0.20 -12.84 -3.47
N GLY A 27 -0.26 -13.65 -2.51
CA GLY A 27 0.24 -13.61 -1.14
C GLY A 27 1.73 -13.96 -1.04
N LYS A 28 2.22 -14.90 -1.87
CA LYS A 28 3.64 -15.22 -1.94
C LYS A 28 4.45 -14.05 -2.51
N GLU A 29 3.98 -13.44 -3.60
CA GLU A 29 4.65 -12.30 -4.24
C GLU A 29 4.76 -11.10 -3.29
N ILE A 30 3.68 -10.79 -2.54
CA ILE A 30 3.69 -9.73 -1.53
C ILE A 30 4.69 -10.06 -0.42
N LYS A 31 4.66 -11.29 0.11
CA LYS A 31 5.57 -11.71 1.17
C LYS A 31 7.03 -11.60 0.73
N ASP A 32 7.35 -12.11 -0.45
CA ASP A 32 8.73 -12.12 -0.97
C ASP A 32 9.22 -10.68 -1.24
N TYR A 33 8.33 -9.78 -1.70
CA TYR A 33 8.65 -8.35 -1.84
C TYR A 33 8.91 -7.67 -0.48
N VAL A 34 8.06 -7.92 0.51
CA VAL A 34 8.22 -7.35 1.86
C VAL A 34 9.51 -7.85 2.50
N GLU A 35 9.83 -9.14 2.38
CA GLU A 35 11.09 -9.72 2.89
C GLU A 35 12.32 -9.11 2.23
N ALA A 36 12.27 -8.80 0.93
CA ALA A 36 13.37 -8.16 0.20
C ALA A 36 13.60 -6.69 0.63
N GLU A 37 12.52 -5.92 0.82
CA GLU A 37 12.60 -4.49 1.17
C GLU A 37 12.72 -4.24 2.69
N ALA A 38 12.38 -5.22 3.54
CA ALA A 38 12.42 -5.07 4.99
C ALA A 38 13.80 -4.67 5.54
N GLY A 39 14.89 -5.07 4.88
CA GLY A 39 16.26 -4.70 5.25
C GLY A 39 16.63 -3.24 4.93
N ASN A 40 15.83 -2.59 4.09
CA ASN A 40 16.01 -1.21 3.62
C ASN A 40 14.98 -0.25 4.22
N ASP A 41 13.92 -0.78 4.83
CA ASP A 41 12.88 -0.01 5.49
C ASP A 41 13.43 0.74 6.74
N PRO A 42 13.46 2.08 6.71
CA PRO A 42 13.95 2.92 7.81
C PRO A 42 13.19 2.74 9.13
N LEU A 43 11.91 2.34 9.07
CA LEU A 43 11.04 2.14 10.23
C LEU A 43 11.24 0.75 10.84
N LEU A 44 11.57 -0.26 10.03
CA LEU A 44 11.85 -1.60 10.52
C LEU A 44 13.27 -1.74 11.07
N LYS A 45 14.27 -1.22 10.35
CA LYS A 45 15.68 -1.35 10.75
C LYS A 45 16.14 -0.26 11.71
N GLY A 46 15.43 0.86 11.73
CA GLY A 46 15.89 2.09 12.36
C GLY A 46 16.97 2.76 11.52
N ILE A 47 16.95 4.10 11.50
CA ILE A 47 18.01 4.90 10.88
C ILE A 47 18.83 5.61 11.96
N PRO A 48 20.15 5.79 11.74
CA PRO A 48 20.99 6.58 12.63
C PRO A 48 20.44 7.99 12.81
N GLU A 49 20.63 8.56 13.99
CA GLU A 49 20.11 9.88 14.34
C GLU A 49 20.54 10.99 13.36
N ASP A 50 21.76 10.92 12.83
CA ASP A 50 22.31 11.89 11.87
C ASP A 50 21.68 11.79 10.47
N LYS A 51 21.03 10.66 10.14
CA LYS A 51 20.35 10.43 8.87
C LYS A 51 18.84 10.61 8.97
N ASN A 52 18.30 10.86 10.16
CA ASN A 52 16.87 11.02 10.38
C ASN A 52 16.42 12.45 10.05
N PRO A 53 15.67 12.68 8.95
CA PRO A 53 15.22 14.02 8.56
C PRO A 53 14.20 14.62 9.54
N PHE A 54 13.62 13.82 10.45
CA PHE A 54 12.67 14.28 11.46
C PHE A 54 13.30 14.52 12.84
N LYS A 55 14.63 14.41 12.97
CA LYS A 55 15.31 14.61 14.26
C LYS A 55 15.14 16.03 14.77
N GLU A 56 15.35 17.01 13.89
CA GLU A 56 15.18 18.43 14.22
C GLU A 56 13.76 18.87 13.87
N LYS A 57 12.76 18.29 14.55
CA LYS A 57 11.46 18.96 14.67
C LYS A 57 11.69 20.21 15.51
N GLY A 58 12.25 21.25 14.89
CA GLY A 58 12.19 22.61 15.39
C GLY A 58 10.72 22.88 15.70
N GLY A 59 10.43 23.14 16.97
CA GLY A 59 9.07 23.38 17.44
C GLY A 59 8.39 24.39 16.52
N CYS A 60 7.10 24.17 16.27
CA CYS A 60 6.29 25.10 15.49
C CYS A 60 6.47 26.51 16.06
N LEU A 61 7.24 27.37 15.37
CA LEU A 61 7.38 28.78 15.69
C LEU A 61 6.10 29.45 15.23
N ILE A 62 5.13 29.52 16.13
CA ILE A 62 3.97 30.38 15.97
C ILE A 62 4.48 31.81 16.18
N SER A 63 4.64 32.57 15.10
CA SER A 63 4.82 34.02 15.13
C SER A 63 3.47 34.73 15.24
#